data_AF-A0A9D8BHQ4-F1
#
_entry.id   AF-A0A9D8BHQ4-F1
#
_cell.length_a   1.000
_cell.length_b   1.000
_cell.length_c   1.000
_cell.angle_alpha   90.00
_cell.angle_beta   90.00
_cell.angle_gamma   90.00
#
_symmetry.space_group_name_H-M   'P 1'
#
loop_
_entity.id
_entity.type
_entity.pdbx_description
1 polymer ?
#
loop_
_entity_poly.entity_id
_entity_poly.type
_entity_poly.pdbx_seq_one_letter_code
_entity_poly.pdbx_strand_id
1 'polypeptide(L)' 'GYRNHCPFCLSSLHVDETKPGDRKSHCLGIMEAKQVRWHTKKGWQIVHQCKKCGVMKANKIVDHGIQPDNINKMIQLMRR' A
#
# COMPACT_ATOMS: atom_id res chain seq x y z
N GLY A 1 3.52 11.08 -7.57
CA GLY A 1 2.93 9.73 -7.59
C GLY A 1 1.70 9.74 -6.71
N TYR A 2 0.66 9.01 -7.07
CA TYR A 2 -0.60 8.98 -6.29
C TYR A 2 -0.50 7.96 -5.16
N ARG A 3 -0.93 8.37 -3.96
CA ARG A 3 -1.08 7.47 -2.80
C ARG A 3 -2.37 6.66 -2.98
N ASN A 4 -2.27 5.33 -2.91
CA ASN A 4 -3.40 4.40 -3.10
C ASN A 4 -3.82 3.72 -1.79
N HIS A 5 -3.36 4.21 -0.65
CA HIS A 5 -3.72 3.70 0.67
C HIS A 5 -4.09 4.84 1.61
N CYS A 6 -4.88 4.52 2.62
CA CYS A 6 -5.20 5.45 3.68
C CYS A 6 -3.94 5.74 4.50
N PRO A 7 -3.55 7.00 4.72
CA PRO A 7 -2.32 7.34 5.44
C PRO A 7 -2.37 6.91 6.90
N PHE A 8 -3.56 6.72 7.49
CA PHE A 8 -3.72 6.37 8.90
C PHE A 8 -3.71 4.86 9.15
N CYS A 9 -4.49 4.10 8.39
CA CYS A 9 -4.61 2.65 8.59
C CYS A 9 -3.71 1.83 7.66
N LEU A 10 -3.11 2.47 6.65
CA LEU A 10 -2.25 1.87 5.63
C LEU A 10 -2.92 0.79 4.78
N SER A 11 -4.25 0.70 4.80
CA SER A 11 -4.99 -0.22 3.92
C SER A 11 -5.35 0.47 2.61
N SER A 12 -5.47 -0.33 1.56
CA SER A 12 -5.85 0.05 0.20
C SER A 12 -7.12 -0.71 -0.24
N LEU A 13 -7.62 -0.41 -1.43
CA LEU A 13 -8.73 -1.11 -2.07
C LEU A 13 -8.26 -1.68 -3.40
N HIS A 14 -8.59 -2.94 -3.69
CA HIS A 14 -8.20 -3.60 -4.93
C HIS A 14 -9.09 -3.15 -6.09
N VAL A 15 -8.77 -1.96 -6.62
CA VAL A 15 -9.46 -1.34 -7.76
C VAL A 15 -8.66 -1.46 -9.05
N ASP A 16 -7.35 -1.63 -8.99
CA ASP A 16 -6.50 -1.73 -10.20
C ASP A 16 -6.37 -3.19 -10.63
N GLU A 17 -6.58 -3.48 -11.92
CA GLU A 17 -6.44 -4.83 -12.48
C GLU A 17 -4.98 -5.07 -12.89
N THR A 18 -4.55 -4.44 -13.98
CA THR A 18 -3.24 -4.71 -14.61
C THR A 18 -2.24 -3.58 -14.42
N LYS A 19 -2.70 -2.33 -14.47
CA LYS A 19 -1.85 -1.13 -14.43
C LYS A 19 -2.25 -0.26 -13.24
N PRO A 20 -1.29 0.35 -12.52
CA PRO A 20 -1.61 1.29 -11.46
C PRO A 20 -2.51 2.43 -11.97
N GLY A 21 -3.64 2.63 -11.32
CA GLY A 21 -4.63 3.66 -11.68
C GLY A 21 -5.59 3.28 -12.80
N ASP A 22 -5.55 2.06 -13.36
CA ASP A 22 -6.54 1.66 -14.38
C ASP A 22 -7.96 1.55 -13.82
N ARG A 23 -8.11 1.31 -12.50
CA ARG A 23 -9.39 1.14 -11.81
C ARG A 23 -10.34 0.13 -12.45
N LYS A 24 -9.79 -0.91 -13.09
CA LYS A 24 -10.57 -1.94 -13.82
C LYS A 24 -10.87 -3.21 -13.03
N SER A 25 -10.36 -3.33 -11.80
CA SER A 25 -10.56 -4.56 -11.03
C SER A 25 -11.95 -4.64 -10.44
N HIS A 26 -12.64 -5.73 -10.76
CA HIS A 26 -13.92 -6.11 -10.16
C HIS A 26 -13.75 -6.78 -8.79
N CYS A 27 -12.52 -6.96 -8.31
CA CYS A 27 -12.26 -7.61 -7.03
C CYS A 27 -12.84 -6.79 -5.87
N LEU A 28 -12.49 -5.50 -5.80
CA LEU A 28 -12.91 -4.54 -4.77
C LEU A 28 -12.63 -5.01 -3.33
N GLY A 29 -11.68 -5.93 -3.15
CA GLY A 29 -11.28 -6.43 -1.83
C GLY A 29 -10.41 -5.41 -1.10
N ILE A 30 -10.52 -5.36 0.23
CA ILE A 30 -9.57 -4.61 1.06
C ILE A 30 -8.17 -5.21 0.88
N MET A 31 -7.21 -4.35 0.58
CA MET A 31 -5.81 -4.71 0.52
C MET A 31 -5.13 -4.31 1.83
N GLU A 32 -4.89 -5.29 2.69
CA GLU A 32 -4.24 -5.07 3.97
C GLU A 32 -2.73 -4.91 3.79
N ALA A 33 -2.11 -4.06 4.60
CA ALA A 33 -0.66 -3.95 4.63
C ALA A 33 -0.04 -5.18 5.29
N LYS A 34 0.88 -5.84 4.58
CA LYS A 34 1.58 -7.04 5.05
C LYS A 34 3.02 -6.78 5.45
N GLN A 35 3.73 -5.92 4.70
CA GLN A 35 5.16 -5.70 4.91
C GLN A 35 5.56 -4.29 4.47
N VAL A 36 6.61 -3.75 5.10
CA VAL A 36 7.33 -2.58 4.58
C VAL A 36 8.69 -3.02 4.04
N ARG A 37 9.08 -2.52 2.87
CA ARG A 37 10.35 -2.85 2.20
C ARG A 37 11.03 -1.61 1.66
N TRP A 38 12.35 -1.68 1.49
CA TRP A 38 13.12 -0.67 0.77
C TRP A 38 13.25 -1.06 -0.71
N HIS A 39 13.10 -0.09 -1.62
CA HIS A 39 13.38 -0.25 -3.04
C HIS A 39 14.38 0.81 -3.49
N THR A 40 15.50 0.38 -4.08
CA THR A 40 16.65 1.25 -4.44
C THR A 40 16.28 2.55 -5.17
N LYS A 41 15.40 2.48 -6.18
CA LYS A 41 14.94 3.65 -6.95
C LYS A 41 13.68 4.36 -6.41
N LYS A 42 12.88 3.68 -5.58
CA LYS A 42 11.52 4.15 -5.22
C LYS A 42 11.39 4.49 -3.74
N GLY A 43 12.41 4.22 -2.93
CA GLY A 43 12.42 4.41 -1.49
C GLY A 43 11.58 3.36 -0.76
N TRP A 44 11.06 3.75 0.42
CA TRP A 44 10.18 2.93 1.22
C TRP A 44 8.87 2.60 0.47
N GLN A 45 8.50 1.32 0.53
CA GLN A 45 7.27 0.81 -0.06
C GLN A 45 6.53 -0.06 0.93
N ILE A 46 5.21 -0.03 0.83
CA ILE A 46 4.32 -0.92 1.56
C ILE A 46 3.80 -1.99 0.62
N VAL A 47 3.94 -3.26 1.01
CA VAL A 47 3.39 -4.41 0.30
C VAL A 47 2.01 -4.68 0.87
N HIS A 48 1.00 -4.59 0.03
CA HIS A 48 -0.36 -4.95 0.38
C HIS A 48 -0.74 -6.31 -0.20
N GLN A 49 -1.60 -7.04 0.51
CA GLN A 49 -2.24 -8.25 0.02
C GLN A 49 -3.76 -8.06 0.02
N CYS A 50 -4.41 -8.38 -1.11
CA CYS A 50 -5.87 -8.37 -1.17
C CYS A 50 -6.45 -9.51 -0.33
N LYS A 51 -7.32 -9.17 0.62
CA LYS A 51 -7.99 -10.16 1.48
C LYS A 51 -8.98 -11.06 0.73
N LYS A 52 -9.39 -10.68 -0.48
CA LYS A 52 -10.39 -11.41 -1.28
C LYS A 52 -9.75 -12.37 -2.29
N CYS A 53 -8.74 -11.93 -3.04
CA CYS A 53 -8.11 -12.74 -4.09
C CYS A 53 -6.63 -13.09 -3.83
N GLY A 54 -6.03 -12.60 -2.74
CA GLY A 54 -4.65 -12.90 -2.38
C GLY A 54 -3.56 -12.17 -3.18
N VAL A 55 -3.92 -11.39 -4.21
CA VAL A 55 -2.92 -10.66 -5.01
C VAL A 55 -2.10 -9.70 -4.14
N MET A 56 -0.81 -9.58 -4.44
CA MET A 56 0.09 -8.67 -3.75
C MET A 56 0.53 -7.51 -4.65
N LYS A 57 0.50 -6.29 -4.12
CA LYS A 57 0.98 -5.08 -4.82
C LYS A 57 1.76 -4.18 -3.88
N ALA A 58 2.85 -3.59 -4.38
CA ALA A 58 3.67 -2.65 -3.63
C ALA A 58 3.33 -1.19 -4.01
N ASN A 59 3.04 -0.36 -3.00
CA ASN A 59 2.79 1.07 -3.16
C ASN A 59 3.88 1.89 -2.48
N LYS A 60 4.16 3.09 -3.00
CA LYS A 60 5.16 4.00 -2.41
C LYS A 60 4.62 4.59 -1.09
N ILE A 61 5.46 4.63 -0.06
CA ILE A 61 5.16 5.32 1.20
C ILE A 61 5.38 6.83 1.02
N VAL A 62 4.55 7.62 1.71
CA VAL A 62 4.72 9.06 1.85
C VAL A 62 5.23 9.34 3.26
N ASP A 63 6.51 9.60 3.43
CA ASP A 63 7.15 9.82 4.75
C ASP A 63 7.35 11.30 5.12
N HIS A 64 6.94 12.22 4.24
CA HIS A 64 7.04 13.67 4.45
C HIS A 64 5.90 14.44 3.79
N GLY A 65 5.78 15.73 4.10
CA GLY A 65 4.79 16.66 3.52
C GLY A 65 3.56 16.88 4.41
N ILE A 66 2.49 17.43 3.83
CA ILE A 66 1.28 17.86 4.55
C ILE A 66 0.59 16.69 5.27
N GLN A 67 0.63 15.49 4.69
CA GLN A 67 0.00 14.30 5.27
C GLN A 67 0.84 13.05 4.98
N PRO A 68 1.83 12.75 5.84
CA PRO A 68 2.61 11.53 5.74
C PRO A 68 1.79 10.31 6.19
N ASP A 69 2.29 9.13 5.85
CA ASP A 69 1.79 7.85 6.32
C ASP A 69 2.13 7.66 7.81
N ASN A 70 1.29 6.92 8.51
CA ASN A 70 1.44 6.66 9.94
C ASN A 70 2.69 5.79 10.22
N ILE A 71 3.76 6.46 10.65
CA ILE A 71 5.06 5.86 10.95
C ILE A 71 4.95 4.78 12.03
N ASN A 72 4.14 4.99 13.08
CA ASN A 72 3.98 3.99 14.14
C ASN A 72 3.43 2.67 13.59
N LYS A 73 2.48 2.74 12.65
CA LYS A 73 1.93 1.56 11.99
C LYS A 73 2.92 0.90 11.04
N MET A 74 3.77 1.68 10.37
CA MET A 74 4.88 1.15 9.58
C MET A 74 5.88 0.37 10.44
N ILE A 75 6.28 0.93 11.60
CA ILE A 75 7.19 0.25 12.54
C ILE A 75 6.58 -1.05 13.05
N GLN A 76 5.28 -1.06 13.37
CA GLN A 76 4.59 -2.29 13.78
C GLN A 76 4.63 -3.38 12.69
N LEU A 77 4.51 -2.99 11.41
CA LEU A 77 4.62 -3.93 10.29
C LEU A 77 6.03 -4.48 10.09
N MET A 78 7.07 -3.70 10.40
CA MET A 78 8.47 -4.14 10.31
C MET A 78 8.90 -5.08 11.43
N ARG A 79 8.18 -5.08 12.56
CA ARG A 79 8.48 -5.90 13.74
C ARG A 79 7.77 -7.27 13.76
N ARG A 80 6.95 -7.56 12.74
CA ARG A 80 6.27 -8.84 12.56
C ARG A 80 7.17 -9.83 11.85
#